data_AF-A0A7U7GBR6-F1
#
_entry.id   AF-A0A7U7GBR6-F1
#
_cell.length_a   1.000
_cell.length_b   1.000
_cell.length_c   1.000
_cell.angle_alpha   90.00
_cell.angle_beta   90.00
_cell.angle_gamma   90.00
#
_symmetry.space_group_name_H-M   'P 1'
#
loop_
_entity.id
_entity.type
_entity.pdbx_description
1 polymer ?
#
loop_
_entity_poly.entity_id
_entity_poly.type
_entity_poly.pdbx_seq_one_letter_code
_entity_poly.pdbx_strand_id
1 'polypeptide(L)'
;MDTTTPTGRAMWQMVGILAELERSLIQERTQAGRVAAMARGVKMGRKSLLSQQQITHARQLLAQGEPHDRVAHSLKVSRRTLYRALQG
;
A
#
# COMPACT_ATOMS: atom_id res chain seq x y z
N MET A 1 34.56 -6.84 -16.70
CA MET A 1 35.36 -7.34 -15.57
C MET A 1 35.60 -8.83 -15.81
N ASP A 2 36.85 -9.26 -15.89
CA ASP A 2 37.17 -10.68 -16.08
C ASP A 2 37.12 -11.42 -14.73
N THR A 3 36.01 -12.11 -14.47
CA THR A 3 35.76 -12.86 -13.23
C THR A 3 36.46 -14.23 -13.20
N THR A 4 37.22 -14.59 -14.24
CA THR A 4 38.01 -15.83 -14.23
C THR A 4 39.33 -15.67 -13.46
N THR A 5 39.80 -14.43 -13.30
CA THR A 5 40.99 -14.10 -12.48
C THR A 5 40.64 -13.95 -10.98
N PRO A 6 41.56 -14.29 -10.05
CA PRO A 6 41.35 -14.06 -8.62
C PRO A 6 41.04 -12.58 -8.29
N THR A 7 41.75 -11.65 -8.91
CA THR A 7 41.54 -10.20 -8.73
C THR A 7 40.18 -9.76 -9.24
N GLY A 8 39.74 -10.26 -10.41
CA GLY A 8 38.43 -9.92 -10.95
C GLY A 8 37.27 -10.49 -10.13
N ARG A 9 37.42 -11.66 -9.51
CA ARG A 9 36.44 -12.16 -8.53
C ARG A 9 36.36 -11.30 -7.28
N ALA A 10 37.50 -10.90 -6.73
CA ALA A 10 37.53 -10.02 -5.55
C ALA A 10 36.84 -8.68 -5.82
N MET A 11 37.12 -8.05 -6.97
CA MET A 11 36.44 -6.82 -7.39
C MET A 11 34.93 -7.03 -7.58
N TRP A 12 34.52 -8.15 -8.19
CA TRP A 12 33.10 -8.47 -8.35
C TRP A 12 32.37 -8.61 -7.01
N GLN A 13 33.01 -9.27 -6.02
CA GLN A 13 32.47 -9.38 -4.66
C GLN A 13 32.36 -8.01 -3.97
N MET A 14 33.37 -7.16 -4.12
CA MET A 14 33.36 -5.81 -3.56
C MET A 14 32.21 -4.96 -4.11
N VAL A 15 31.93 -5.07 -5.42
CA VAL A 15 30.75 -4.44 -6.03
C VAL A 15 29.45 -4.98 -5.43
N GLY A 16 29.36 -6.29 -5.18
CA GLY A 16 28.22 -6.89 -4.50
C GLY A 16 27.99 -6.33 -3.09
N ILE A 17 29.07 -6.21 -2.30
CA ILE A 17 29.02 -5.63 -0.95
C ILE A 17 28.55 -4.17 -1.00
N LEU A 18 29.08 -3.38 -1.94
CA LEU A 18 28.68 -1.99 -2.09
C LEU A 18 27.20 -1.87 -2.49
N ALA A 19 26.73 -2.69 -3.42
CA ALA A 19 25.33 -2.70 -3.84
C ALA A 19 24.37 -3.06 -2.69
N GLU A 20 24.77 -3.97 -1.80
CA GLU A 20 24.01 -4.32 -0.60
C GLU A 20 23.97 -3.16 0.41
N LEU A 21 25.10 -2.50 0.63
CA LEU A 21 25.19 -1.32 1.49
C LEU A 21 24.27 -0.19 0.99
N GLU A 22 24.36 0.14 -0.31
CA GLU A 22 23.52 1.18 -0.92
C GLU A 22 22.03 0.85 -0.78
N ARG A 23 21.64 -0.40 -1.03
CA ARG A 23 20.25 -0.85 -0.87
C ARG A 23 19.77 -0.68 0.57
N SER A 24 20.60 -1.04 1.54
CA SER A 24 20.28 -0.92 2.96
C SER A 24 20.07 0.54 3.37
N LEU A 25 20.95 1.44 2.92
CA LEU A 25 20.82 2.89 3.17
C LEU A 25 19.56 3.50 2.53
N ILE A 26 19.16 3.06 1.34
CA ILE A 26 17.91 3.50 0.69
C ILE A 26 16.70 3.04 1.50
N GLN A 27 16.72 1.81 2.00
CA GLN A 27 15.63 1.27 2.82
C GLN A 27 15.50 2.03 4.14
N GLU A 28 16.61 2.29 4.83
CA GLU A 28 16.64 3.06 6.07
C GLU A 28 16.03 4.45 5.89
N ARG A 29 16.49 5.19 4.88
CA ARG A 29 15.97 6.54 4.57
C ARG A 29 14.50 6.51 4.18
N THR A 30 14.08 5.53 3.40
CA THR A 30 12.68 5.36 2.99
C THR A 30 11.80 5.08 4.20
N GLN A 31 12.27 4.26 5.14
CA GLN A 31 11.55 3.95 6.37
C GLN A 31 11.45 5.17 7.28
N ALA A 32 12.54 5.92 7.46
CA ALA A 32 12.53 7.18 8.21
C ALA A 32 11.54 8.19 7.62
N GLY A 33 11.56 8.37 6.29
CA GLY A 33 10.60 9.22 5.58
C GLY A 33 9.15 8.76 5.73
N ARG A 34 8.92 7.44 5.68
CA ARG A 34 7.60 6.83 5.89
C ARG A 34 7.07 7.11 7.29
N VAL A 35 7.89 6.93 8.32
CA VAL A 35 7.52 7.22 9.72
C VAL A 35 7.21 8.71 9.89
N ALA A 36 8.05 9.59 9.35
CA ALA A 36 7.81 11.02 9.41
C ALA A 36 6.51 11.44 8.69
N ALA A 37 6.18 10.81 7.55
CA ALA A 37 4.93 11.06 6.85
C ALA A 37 3.70 10.59 7.66
N MET A 38 3.78 9.41 8.28
CA MET A 38 2.72 8.93 9.17
C MET A 38 2.52 9.84 10.38
N ALA A 39 3.60 10.35 10.97
CA ALA A 39 3.54 11.31 12.09
C ALA A 39 2.87 12.64 11.69
N ARG A 40 2.98 13.06 10.42
CA ARG A 40 2.23 14.20 9.85
C ARG A 40 0.78 13.88 9.50
N GLY A 41 0.30 12.67 9.76
CA GLY A 41 -1.08 12.25 9.48
C GLY A 41 -1.31 11.74 8.05
N VAL A 42 -0.26 11.49 7.26
CA VAL A 42 -0.42 10.91 5.92
C VAL A 42 -0.90 9.46 6.04
N LYS A 43 -2.13 9.20 5.57
CA LYS A 43 -2.67 7.84 5.50
C LYS A 43 -2.00 7.07 4.35
N MET A 44 -1.19 6.08 4.71
CA MET A 44 -0.51 5.19 3.77
C MET A 44 -1.44 4.10 3.23
N GLY A 45 -1.04 3.51 2.10
CA GLY A 45 -1.78 2.41 1.45
C GLY A 45 -2.84 2.89 0.46
N ARG A 46 -3.62 1.93 -0.05
CA ARG A 46 -4.65 2.21 -1.07
C ARG A 46 -5.77 3.07 -0.47
N LYS A 47 -6.14 4.14 -1.16
CA LYS A 47 -7.30 4.97 -0.79
C LYS A 47 -8.58 4.12 -0.75
N SER A 48 -9.46 4.41 0.20
CA SER A 48 -10.80 3.79 0.24
C SER A 48 -11.54 4.12 -1.05
N LEU A 49 -12.26 3.13 -1.60
CA LEU A 49 -13.09 3.30 -2.78
C LEU A 49 -14.39 4.06 -2.48
N LEU A 50 -14.83 4.03 -1.22
CA LEU A 50 -16.01 4.75 -0.75
C LEU A 50 -15.59 5.89 0.18
N SER A 51 -16.18 7.06 -0.03
CA SER A 51 -16.10 8.19 0.89
C SER A 51 -16.98 7.97 2.11
N GLN A 52 -16.74 8.74 3.19
CA GLN A 52 -17.58 8.64 4.38
C GLN A 52 -19.05 8.98 4.10
N GLN A 53 -19.30 9.94 3.21
CA GLN A 53 -20.66 10.28 2.78
C GLN A 53 -21.33 9.12 2.06
N GLN A 54 -20.60 8.42 1.18
CA GLN A 54 -21.12 7.24 0.49
C GLN A 54 -21.41 6.09 1.45
N ILE A 55 -20.57 5.90 2.49
CA ILE A 55 -20.80 4.88 3.52
C ILE A 55 -22.03 5.22 4.35
N THR A 56 -22.21 6.47 4.75
CA THR A 56 -23.42 6.93 5.47
C THR A 56 -24.66 6.73 4.62
N HIS A 57 -24.60 7.10 3.33
CA HIS A 57 -25.70 6.87 2.40
C HIS A 57 -26.01 5.39 2.22
N ALA A 58 -24.98 4.54 2.10
CA ALA A 58 -25.15 3.09 2.04
C ALA A 58 -25.86 2.54 3.29
N ARG A 59 -25.47 3.00 4.49
CA ARG A 59 -26.13 2.61 5.75
C ARG A 59 -27.60 3.01 5.78
N GLN A 60 -27.95 4.20 5.26
CA GLN A 60 -29.33 4.65 5.17
C GLN A 60 -30.17 3.78 4.23
N LEU A 61 -29.66 3.48 3.03
CA LEU A 61 -30.35 2.60 2.08
C LEU A 61 -30.58 1.21 2.69
N LEU A 62 -29.57 0.63 3.33
CA LEU A 62 -29.69 -0.67 3.99
C LEU A 62 -30.72 -0.63 5.13
N ALA A 63 -30.79 0.45 5.90
CA ALA A 63 -31.80 0.63 6.95
C ALA A 63 -33.23 0.74 6.39
N GLN A 64 -33.38 1.22 5.15
CA GLN A 64 -34.66 1.24 4.43
C GLN A 64 -35.03 -0.13 3.84
N GLY A 65 -34.21 -1.17 4.02
CA GLY A 65 -34.45 -2.53 3.55
C GLY A 65 -33.97 -2.81 2.13
N GLU A 66 -33.21 -1.91 1.52
CA GLU A 66 -32.62 -2.14 0.20
C GLU A 66 -31.58 -3.27 0.24
N PRO A 67 -31.60 -4.24 -0.71
CA PRO A 67 -30.63 -5.32 -0.74
C PRO A 67 -29.21 -4.82 -0.99
N HIS A 68 -28.25 -5.39 -0.28
CA HIS A 68 -26.81 -5.07 -0.36
C HIS A 68 -26.27 -5.06 -1.80
N ASP A 69 -26.84 -5.87 -2.69
CA ASP A 69 -26.44 -6.03 -4.07
C ASP A 69 -26.72 -4.79 -4.89
N ARG A 70 -27.91 -4.22 -4.69
CA ARG A 70 -28.38 -3.03 -5.39
C ARG A 70 -27.67 -1.79 -4.84
N VAL A 71 -27.44 -1.72 -3.53
CA VAL A 71 -26.61 -0.68 -2.90
C VAL A 71 -25.17 -0.71 -3.40
N ALA A 72 -24.57 -1.90 -3.55
CA ALA A 72 -23.22 -2.03 -4.10
C ALA A 72 -23.16 -1.59 -5.58
N HIS A 73 -24.17 -1.97 -6.37
CA HIS A 73 -24.28 -1.57 -7.77
C HIS A 73 -24.45 -0.06 -7.94
N SER A 74 -25.30 0.58 -7.14
CA SER A 74 -25.54 2.03 -7.20
C SER A 74 -24.26 2.82 -6.88
N LEU A 75 -23.45 2.30 -5.95
CA LEU A 75 -22.15 2.87 -5.59
C LEU A 75 -20.99 2.42 -6.50
N LYS A 76 -21.26 1.61 -7.53
CA LYS A 76 -20.29 1.07 -8.49
C LYS A 76 -19.11 0.34 -7.82
N VAL A 77 -19.40 -0.40 -6.74
CA VAL A 77 -18.41 -1.20 -6.01
C VAL A 77 -18.85 -2.66 -5.92
N SER A 78 -17.88 -3.56 -5.69
CA SER A 78 -18.22 -4.96 -5.40
C SER A 78 -18.89 -5.09 -4.02
N ARG A 79 -19.74 -6.11 -3.84
CA ARG A 79 -20.33 -6.43 -2.52
C ARG A 79 -19.26 -6.56 -1.43
N ARG A 80 -18.11 -7.17 -1.75
CA ARG A 80 -16.98 -7.30 -0.83
C ARG A 80 -16.41 -5.94 -0.41
N THR A 81 -16.35 -4.97 -1.33
CA THR A 81 -15.92 -3.61 -1.01
C THR A 81 -16.93 -2.91 -0.10
N LEU A 82 -18.23 -3.08 -0.38
CA LEU A 82 -19.30 -2.55 0.46
C LEU A 82 -19.24 -3.12 1.88
N TYR A 83 -19.16 -4.45 2.04
CA TYR A 83 -19.06 -5.07 3.36
C TYR A 83 -17.82 -4.60 4.15
N ARG A 84 -16.65 -4.54 3.50
CA ARG A 84 -15.42 -4.06 4.15
C ARG A 84 -15.54 -2.61 4.60
N ALA A 85 -16.26 -1.77 3.84
CA ALA A 85 -16.48 -0.38 4.18
C ALA A 85 -17.53 -0.17 5.29
N LEU A 86 -18.43 -1.15 5.51
CA LEU A 86 -19.44 -1.11 6.57
C LEU A 86 -18.93 -1.68 7.90
N GLN A 87 -18.01 -2.64 7.85
CA GLN A 87 -17.37 -3.27 9.03
C GLN A 87 -16.27 -2.41 9.67
N GLY A 88 -15.73 -1.44 8.93
CA GLY A 88 -14.76 -0.45 9.43
C GLY A 88 -15.40 0.88 9.79
#